data_AF-A0A7K7DPL8-F1
#
_entry.id   AF-A0A7K7DPL8-F1
#
_cell.length_a   1.000
_cell.length_b   1.000
_cell.length_c   1.000
_cell.angle_alpha   90.00
_cell.angle_beta   90.00
_cell.angle_gamma   90.00
#
_symmetry.space_group_name_H-M   'P 1'
#
loop_
_entity.id
_entity.type
_entity.pdbx_description
1 polymer ?
#
loop_
_entity_poly.entity_id
_entity_poly.type
_entity_poly.pdbx_seq_one_letter_code
_entity_poly.pdbx_strand_id
1 'polypeptide(L)'
;SPLSLSPQAFPLRSLRRRQPTLLVACGPAQNGAVGLVCARHLRTFDYEPTIFYPKRSPDPLHRDFTTQCEKMDIPFLSYLPTEVQLINDAYNAVVDAVLGAEGTQGTEGTEPCAAILATLRHVRIPIVSLDVPSG
;
A
#
# COMPACT_ATOMS: atom_id res chain seq x y z
N SER A 1 1.44 23.59 28.86
CA SER A 1 2.09 22.39 28.29
C SER A 1 1.51 22.17 26.91
N PRO A 2 2.30 22.17 25.81
CA PRO A 2 1.73 21.91 24.51
C PRO A 2 1.26 20.45 24.47
N LEU A 3 0.02 20.24 24.03
CA LEU A 3 -0.52 18.93 23.74
C LEU A 3 0.35 18.31 22.64
N SER A 4 1.25 17.41 23.01
CA SER A 4 1.93 16.53 22.06
C SER A 4 0.85 15.64 21.47
N LEU A 5 0.31 16.02 20.31
CA LEU A 5 -0.51 15.15 19.49
C LEU A 5 0.43 14.10 18.90
N SER A 6 0.67 13.03 19.68
CA SER A 6 1.29 11.83 19.12
C SER A 6 0.37 11.33 18.01
N PRO A 7 0.89 11.12 16.79
CA PRO A 7 0.07 10.60 15.71
C PRO A 7 -0.52 9.24 16.13
N GLN A 8 -1.82 9.06 15.89
CA GLN A 8 -2.55 7.86 16.28
C GLN A 8 -2.71 6.94 15.07
N ALA A 9 -2.59 5.64 15.31
CA ALA A 9 -2.89 4.59 14.34
C ALA A 9 -4.02 3.70 14.87
N PHE A 10 -4.65 2.95 13.97
CA PHE A 10 -5.66 1.97 14.37
C PHE A 10 -5.04 0.94 15.34
N PRO A 11 -5.76 0.44 16.37
CA PRO A 11 -5.13 -0.43 17.35
C PRO A 11 -4.69 -1.76 16.74
N LEU A 12 -3.44 -2.17 16.96
CA LEU A 12 -2.93 -3.47 16.51
C LEU A 12 -3.75 -4.64 17.07
N ARG A 13 -4.30 -4.48 18.29
CA ARG A 13 -5.09 -5.50 18.97
C ARG A 13 -6.46 -5.76 18.33
N SER A 14 -6.95 -4.86 17.50
CA SER A 14 -8.20 -5.05 16.75
C SER A 14 -8.00 -5.76 15.41
N LEU A 15 -6.76 -6.07 15.03
CA LEU A 15 -6.49 -6.86 13.83
C LEU A 15 -6.95 -8.31 14.04
N ARG A 16 -7.46 -8.92 12.96
CA ARG A 16 -7.96 -10.30 13.01
C ARG A 16 -6.84 -11.31 13.22
N ARG A 17 -5.64 -11.01 12.69
CA ARG A 17 -4.43 -11.84 12.84
C ARG A 17 -3.51 -11.25 13.88
N ARG A 18 -2.72 -12.14 14.51
CA ARG A 18 -1.73 -11.77 15.53
C ARG A 18 -0.59 -10.93 14.97
N GLN A 19 -0.10 -11.26 13.78
CA GLN A 19 0.91 -10.47 13.08
C GLN A 19 0.20 -9.29 12.38
N PRO A 20 0.68 -8.04 12.54
CA PRO A 20 0.03 -6.86 11.99
C PRO A 20 0.41 -6.59 10.53
N THR A 21 0.32 -7.62 9.70
CA THR A 21 0.73 -7.59 8.29
C THR A 21 -0.23 -6.80 7.42
N LEU A 22 0.30 -5.93 6.55
CA LEU A 22 -0.46 -5.13 5.60
C LEU A 22 0.21 -5.18 4.23
N LEU A 23 -0.57 -5.31 3.16
CA LEU A 23 -0.07 -5.16 1.79
C LEU A 23 -0.34 -3.74 1.31
N VAL A 24 0.68 -3.03 0.81
CA VAL A 24 0.52 -1.70 0.20
C VAL A 24 0.77 -1.82 -1.30
N ALA A 25 -0.29 -1.69 -2.10
CA ALA A 25 -0.22 -1.76 -3.56
C ALA A 25 -0.09 -0.35 -4.15
N CYS A 26 1.08 -0.04 -4.73
CA CYS A 26 1.40 1.29 -5.22
C CYS A 26 1.37 1.37 -6.75
N GLY A 27 0.72 2.41 -7.28
CA GLY A 27 0.78 2.77 -8.69
C GLY A 27 1.94 3.70 -9.05
N PRO A 28 2.18 3.97 -10.33
CA PRO A 28 3.37 4.69 -10.81
C PRO A 28 3.35 6.22 -10.55
N ALA A 29 2.19 6.77 -10.19
CA ALA A 29 1.95 8.19 -10.04
C ALA A 29 1.96 8.64 -8.57
N GLN A 30 1.47 9.86 -8.32
CA GLN A 30 1.44 10.47 -6.99
C GLN A 30 0.79 9.58 -5.92
N ASN A 31 -0.31 8.90 -6.23
CA ASN A 31 -0.99 8.08 -5.21
C ASN A 31 -0.10 6.94 -4.71
N GLY A 32 0.70 6.32 -5.58
CA GLY A 32 1.67 5.31 -5.17
C GLY A 32 2.79 5.88 -4.30
N ALA A 33 3.22 7.12 -4.54
CA ALA A 33 4.17 7.80 -3.66
C ALA A 33 3.58 8.06 -2.27
N VAL A 34 2.30 8.44 -2.19
CA VAL A 34 1.56 8.53 -0.91
C VAL A 34 1.51 7.15 -0.24
N GLY A 35 1.31 6.07 -1.00
CA GLY A 35 1.41 4.69 -0.52
C GLY A 35 2.76 4.35 0.11
N LEU A 36 3.88 4.76 -0.50
CA LEU A 36 5.22 4.57 0.07
C LEU A 36 5.38 5.31 1.40
N VAL A 37 4.93 6.56 1.47
CA VAL A 37 4.95 7.33 2.72
C VAL A 37 4.05 6.67 3.77
N CYS A 38 2.87 6.20 3.38
CA CYS A 38 1.95 5.46 4.24
C CYS A 38 2.62 4.20 4.83
N ALA A 39 3.27 3.38 4.00
CA ALA A 39 4.01 2.19 4.44
C ALA A 39 5.09 2.55 5.48
N ARG A 40 5.83 3.64 5.26
CA ARG A 40 6.83 4.15 6.20
C ARG A 40 6.22 4.47 7.57
N HIS A 41 5.08 5.16 7.59
CA HIS A 41 4.38 5.48 8.83
C HIS A 41 3.79 4.25 9.51
N LEU A 42 3.20 3.32 8.76
CA LEU A 42 2.72 2.04 9.28
C LEU A 42 3.84 1.29 10.01
N ARG A 43 5.05 1.24 9.43
CA ARG A 43 6.21 0.63 10.07
C ARG A 43 6.60 1.31 11.39
N THR A 44 6.49 2.64 11.48
CA THR A 44 6.71 3.39 12.73
C THR A 44 5.63 3.10 13.79
N PHE A 45 4.44 2.67 13.37
CA PHE A 45 3.33 2.28 14.26
C PHE A 45 3.30 0.78 14.56
N ASP A 46 4.44 0.10 14.42
CA ASP A 46 4.62 -1.32 14.70
C ASP A 46 3.75 -2.26 13.83
N TYR A 47 3.26 -1.78 12.69
CA TYR A 47 2.75 -2.66 11.63
C TYR A 47 3.90 -3.32 10.86
N GLU A 48 3.55 -4.38 10.14
CA GLU A 48 4.45 -5.11 9.25
C GLU A 48 3.99 -4.92 7.78
N PRO A 49 4.20 -3.73 7.19
CA PRO A 49 3.83 -3.50 5.80
C PRO A 49 4.75 -4.27 4.85
N THR A 50 4.17 -4.72 3.74
CA THR A 50 4.87 -5.21 2.56
C THR A 50 4.40 -4.39 1.37
N ILE A 51 5.33 -3.91 0.54
CA ILE A 51 5.01 -3.05 -0.60
C ILE A 51 5.01 -3.87 -1.89
N PHE A 52 3.98 -3.69 -2.73
CA PHE A 52 4.02 -4.09 -4.14
C PHE A 52 4.06 -2.82 -4.99
N TYR A 53 5.19 -2.58 -5.68
CA TYR A 53 5.39 -1.40 -6.50
C TYR A 53 6.07 -1.75 -7.84
N PRO A 54 5.32 -2.33 -8.80
CA PRO A 54 5.88 -2.94 -10.01
C PRO A 54 6.45 -1.91 -11.01
N LYS A 55 5.91 -0.70 -11.04
CA LYS A 55 6.37 0.38 -11.93
C LYS A 55 6.80 1.59 -11.10
N ARG A 56 8.08 1.61 -10.74
CA ARG A 56 8.68 2.71 -9.97
C ARG A 56 8.70 4.00 -10.80
N SER A 57 8.29 5.10 -10.18
CA SER A 57 8.28 6.42 -10.80
C SER A 57 9.71 6.89 -11.10
N PRO A 58 9.96 7.55 -12.25
CA PRO A 58 11.26 8.17 -12.52
C PRO A 58 11.49 9.46 -11.72
N ASP A 59 10.44 9.98 -11.06
CA ASP A 59 10.52 11.17 -10.24
C ASP A 59 11.53 10.97 -9.06
N PRO A 60 12.52 11.88 -8.89
CA PRO A 60 13.52 11.75 -7.83
C PRO A 60 12.93 11.70 -6.42
N LEU A 61 11.87 12.48 -6.15
CA LEU A 61 11.21 12.51 -4.83
C LEU A 61 10.56 11.16 -4.52
N HIS A 62 9.90 10.56 -5.51
CA HIS A 62 9.28 9.23 -5.35
C HIS A 62 10.34 8.14 -5.13
N ARG A 63 11.48 8.25 -5.80
CA ARG A 63 12.62 7.35 -5.58
C ARG A 63 13.17 7.50 -4.17
N ASP A 64 13.25 8.72 -3.64
CA ASP A 64 13.70 8.95 -2.27
C ASP A 64 12.78 8.27 -1.25
N PHE A 65 11.45 8.29 -1.46
CA PHE A 65 10.52 7.53 -0.61
C PHE A 65 10.71 6.03 -0.71
N THR A 66 11.04 5.52 -1.89
CA THR A 66 11.36 4.09 -2.08
C THR A 66 12.60 3.71 -1.26
N THR A 67 13.67 4.50 -1.36
CA THR A 67 14.90 4.29 -0.58
C THR A 67 14.66 4.42 0.93
N GLN A 68 13.78 5.32 1.37
CA GLN A 68 13.39 5.42 2.78
C GLN A 68 12.68 4.14 3.28
N CYS A 69 11.80 3.56 2.47
CA CYS A 69 11.14 2.30 2.82
C CYS A 69 12.15 1.14 2.90
N GLU A 70 13.07 1.05 1.93
CA GLU A 70 14.14 0.05 1.91
C GLU A 70 15.05 0.18 3.15
N LYS A 71 15.43 1.40 3.55
CA LYS A 71 16.22 1.68 4.76
C LYS A 71 15.50 1.37 6.08
N MET A 72 14.18 1.21 6.05
CA MET A 72 13.37 0.81 7.20
C MET A 72 13.04 -0.70 7.21
N ASP A 73 13.74 -1.46 6.37
CA ASP A 73 13.58 -2.90 6.19
C ASP A 73 12.14 -3.30 5.82
N ILE A 74 11.45 -2.43 5.07
CA ILE A 74 10.12 -2.73 4.54
C ILE A 74 10.28 -3.58 3.28
N PRO A 75 9.77 -4.83 3.24
CA PRO A 75 9.94 -5.71 2.10
C PRO A 75 9.16 -5.23 0.87
N PHE A 76 9.75 -5.42 -0.31
CA PHE A 76 9.09 -5.20 -1.60
C PHE A 76 8.84 -6.54 -2.29
N LEU A 77 7.59 -6.80 -2.68
CA LEU A 77 7.25 -7.93 -3.53
C LEU A 77 7.68 -7.65 -4.96
N SER A 78 8.33 -8.64 -5.58
CA SER A 78 8.68 -8.61 -7.00
C SER A 78 7.47 -8.91 -7.90
N TYR A 79 6.49 -9.64 -7.40
CA TYR A 79 5.23 -9.94 -8.08
C TYR A 79 4.07 -9.97 -7.09
N LEU A 80 2.88 -9.63 -7.57
CA LEU A 80 1.65 -9.81 -6.81
C LEU A 80 1.17 -11.26 -6.98
N PRO A 81 0.86 -12.00 -5.90
CA PRO A 81 0.34 -13.36 -6.02
C PRO A 81 -0.96 -13.37 -6.83
N THR A 82 -1.01 -14.21 -7.87
CA THR A 82 -2.23 -14.43 -8.67
C THR A 82 -3.26 -15.26 -7.90
N GLU A 83 -2.80 -16.12 -7.00
CA GLU A 83 -3.64 -16.84 -6.05
C GLU A 83 -4.07 -15.91 -4.91
N VAL A 84 -5.27 -15.35 -5.04
CA VAL A 84 -5.83 -14.38 -4.09
C VAL A 84 -5.92 -14.91 -2.66
N GLN A 85 -6.03 -16.23 -2.47
CA GLN A 85 -6.01 -16.83 -1.13
C GLN A 85 -4.69 -16.58 -0.40
N LEU A 86 -3.56 -16.54 -1.10
CA LEU A 86 -2.27 -16.21 -0.48
C LEU A 86 -2.28 -14.79 0.11
N ILE A 87 -2.94 -13.83 -0.56
CA ILE A 87 -3.11 -12.47 -0.05
C ILE A 87 -4.04 -12.46 1.17
N ASN A 88 -5.18 -13.14 1.06
CA ASN A 88 -6.17 -13.24 2.15
C ASN A 88 -5.58 -13.90 3.40
N ASP A 89 -4.64 -14.83 3.22
CA ASP A 89 -4.03 -15.59 4.31
C ASP A 89 -2.83 -14.89 4.95
N ALA A 90 -2.08 -14.12 4.15
CA ALA A 90 -0.88 -13.44 4.61
C ALA A 90 -1.16 -12.07 5.28
N TYR A 91 -2.22 -11.36 4.87
CA TYR A 91 -2.42 -9.96 5.28
C TYR A 91 -3.71 -9.74 6.09
N ASN A 92 -3.71 -8.68 6.91
CA ASN A 92 -4.92 -8.23 7.61
C ASN A 92 -5.77 -7.29 6.78
N ALA A 93 -5.13 -6.48 5.94
CA ALA A 93 -5.77 -5.56 5.01
C ALA A 93 -4.82 -5.23 3.86
N VAL A 94 -5.40 -4.70 2.79
CA VAL A 94 -4.66 -4.11 1.67
C VAL A 94 -4.86 -2.60 1.68
N VAL A 95 -3.78 -1.84 1.53
CA VAL A 95 -3.82 -0.42 1.22
C VAL A 95 -3.76 -0.28 -0.30
N ASP A 96 -4.85 0.22 -0.87
CA ASP A 96 -4.97 0.54 -2.29
C ASP A 96 -4.44 1.97 -2.52
N ALA A 97 -3.24 2.05 -3.07
CA ALA A 97 -2.57 3.28 -3.48
C ALA A 97 -2.26 3.25 -4.99
N VAL A 98 -3.12 2.59 -5.77
CA VAL A 98 -2.87 2.30 -7.18
C VAL A 98 -3.17 3.53 -8.04
N LEU A 99 -4.38 4.07 -7.96
CA LEU A 99 -4.82 5.26 -8.70
C LEU A 99 -5.33 6.32 -7.71
N GLY A 100 -4.98 7.58 -7.94
CA GLY A 100 -5.61 8.71 -7.25
C GLY A 100 -6.73 9.31 -8.10
N ALA A 101 -7.37 10.37 -7.63
CA ALA A 101 -8.42 11.09 -8.35
C ALA A 101 -7.97 11.52 -9.76
N GLU A 102 -6.71 11.92 -9.89
CA GLU A 102 -6.06 12.29 -11.17
C GLU A 102 -6.00 11.13 -12.20
N GLY A 103 -5.97 9.88 -11.73
CA GLY A 103 -5.76 8.67 -12.54
C GLY A 103 -7.05 8.02 -13.08
N THR A 104 -8.22 8.49 -12.62
CA THR A 104 -9.52 7.97 -13.09
C THR A 104 -9.83 8.34 -14.54
N GLN A 105 -9.08 9.27 -15.15
CA GLN A 105 -9.21 9.65 -16.56
C GLN A 105 -8.30 8.83 -17.50
N GLY A 106 -8.29 7.49 -17.35
CA GLY A 106 -7.72 6.59 -18.36
C GLY A 106 -6.49 5.76 -17.97
N THR A 107 -6.01 5.83 -16.72
CA THR A 107 -4.91 4.94 -16.26
C THR A 107 -5.37 3.59 -15.69
N GLU A 108 -6.66 3.42 -15.38
CA GLU A 108 -7.22 2.17 -14.86
C GLU A 108 -7.01 0.97 -15.79
N GLY A 109 -7.13 1.19 -17.11
CA GLY A 109 -6.93 0.16 -18.13
C GLY A 109 -5.47 -0.08 -18.53
N THR A 110 -4.50 0.59 -17.89
CA THR A 110 -3.08 0.48 -18.27
C THR A 110 -2.32 -0.47 -17.36
N GLU A 111 -1.43 -1.27 -17.94
CA GLU A 111 -0.53 -2.11 -17.17
C GLU A 111 0.56 -1.27 -16.47
N PRO A 112 0.94 -1.57 -15.22
CA PRO A 112 0.52 -2.73 -14.41
C PRO A 112 -0.73 -2.50 -13.53
N CYS A 113 -1.37 -1.33 -13.61
CA CYS A 113 -2.50 -0.97 -12.74
C CYS A 113 -3.71 -1.89 -12.95
N ALA A 114 -4.05 -2.20 -14.20
CA ALA A 114 -5.16 -3.10 -14.54
C ALA A 114 -5.02 -4.48 -13.88
N ALA A 115 -3.83 -5.09 -13.95
CA ALA A 115 -3.55 -6.39 -13.33
C ALA A 115 -3.63 -6.36 -11.79
N ILE A 116 -3.20 -5.26 -11.16
CA ILE A 116 -3.35 -5.07 -9.71
C ILE A 116 -4.84 -5.06 -9.36
N LEU A 117 -5.63 -4.21 -10.02
CA LEU A 117 -7.05 -4.04 -9.71
C LEU A 117 -7.84 -5.32 -9.96
N ALA A 118 -7.52 -6.07 -11.02
CA ALA A 118 -8.11 -7.38 -11.28
C ALA A 118 -7.89 -8.36 -10.12
N THR A 119 -6.71 -8.35 -9.50
CA THR A 119 -6.43 -9.15 -8.30
C THR A 119 -7.19 -8.63 -7.09
N LEU A 120 -7.14 -7.31 -6.84
CA LEU A 120 -7.76 -6.69 -5.65
C LEU A 120 -9.28 -6.86 -5.59
N ARG A 121 -9.97 -6.90 -6.74
CA ARG A 121 -11.43 -7.17 -6.83
C ARG A 121 -11.88 -8.48 -6.18
N HIS A 122 -10.97 -9.45 -6.07
CA HIS A 122 -11.26 -10.77 -5.53
C HIS A 122 -10.82 -10.95 -4.07
N VAL A 123 -10.07 -9.98 -3.53
CA VAL A 123 -9.57 -10.00 -2.15
C VAL A 123 -10.75 -9.89 -1.18
N ARG A 124 -10.72 -10.67 -0.10
CA ARG A 124 -11.81 -10.75 0.90
C ARG A 124 -11.46 -10.09 2.23
N ILE A 125 -10.19 -9.76 2.43
CA ILE A 125 -9.77 -8.93 3.55
C ILE A 125 -10.08 -7.45 3.26
N PRO A 126 -10.21 -6.59 4.29
CA PRO A 126 -10.48 -5.17 4.10
C PRO A 126 -9.49 -4.50 3.14
N ILE A 127 -10.02 -3.62 2.29
CA ILE A 127 -9.24 -2.74 1.43
C ILE A 127 -9.44 -1.30 1.92
N VAL A 128 -8.33 -0.59 2.12
CA VAL A 128 -8.31 0.83 2.50
C VAL A 128 -7.71 1.60 1.33
N SER A 129 -8.55 2.32 0.60
CA SER A 129 -8.09 3.12 -0.54
C SER A 129 -7.61 4.50 -0.09
N LEU A 130 -6.46 4.91 -0.62
CA LEU A 130 -5.93 6.26 -0.46
C LEU A 130 -6.52 7.16 -1.55
N ASP A 131 -6.99 8.34 -1.15
CA ASP A 131 -7.70 9.30 -2.01
C ASP A 131 -9.06 8.80 -2.49
N VAL A 132 -9.07 7.90 -3.48
CA VAL A 132 -10.28 7.28 -4.04
C VAL A 132 -10.08 5.79 -4.24
N PRO A 133 -11.13 4.95 -4.22
CA PRO A 133 -11.04 3.58 -4.70
C PRO A 133 -10.57 3.56 -6.15
N SER A 134 -9.50 2.81 -6.42
CA SER A 134 -8.82 2.84 -7.73
C SER A 134 -9.60 2.17 -8.89
N GLY A 135 -10.80 1.63 -8.65
CA GLY A 135 -11.61 0.96 -9.68
C GLY A 135 -12.70 0.06 -9.14
#